data_AF-A0A516V5J8-F1
#
_entry.id   AF-A0A516V5J8-F1
#
_cell.length_a   1.000
_cell.length_b   1.000
_cell.length_c   1.000
_cell.angle_alpha   90.00
_cell.angle_beta   90.00
_cell.angle_gamma   90.00
#
_symmetry.space_group_name_H-M   'P 1'
#
loop_
_entity.id
_entity.type
_entity.pdbx_description
1 polymer ?
#
loop_
_entity_poly.entity_id
_entity_poly.type
_entity_poly.pdbx_seq_one_letter_code
_entity_poly.pdbx_strand_id
1 'polypeptide(L)'
;MKLPSTRSVAVLASAALLATLIAHAARMDTRGMAAEHASADLLPSAKAVRVAAPPAIRDRAGNIAAAPSQGDVGDVDSFGRSLVWLGVTQGNLDLSSSCPPDDGDPTTNCVALNAAPGPTTFDLDGIAHVTLPGKAANSLLCYWFSPILSVDYLNPTAASDVGLLAYSPTLTVESEVLDDPALIDPTTGAPFDGKLVTAMTASEHFEVPLAPGQQQFERSRDSAVCIAGLLSKSALVGTYGLTDAQAKQVFKKPITISLNVSGSVRLVDEASLMFGLRVVGD
;
A
#
# COMPACT_ATOMS: atom_id res chain seq x y z
N MET A 1 12.14 -45.69 45.60
CA MET A 1 11.78 -44.65 44.62
C MET A 1 10.37 -44.16 44.91
N LYS A 2 10.19 -42.90 45.36
CA LYS A 2 8.87 -42.30 45.58
C LYS A 2 8.40 -41.66 44.28
N LEU A 3 7.27 -42.11 43.73
CA LEU A 3 6.65 -41.45 42.58
C LEU A 3 6.11 -40.08 43.00
N PRO A 4 6.27 -39.04 42.17
CA PRO A 4 5.72 -37.73 42.44
C PRO A 4 4.19 -37.75 42.39
N SER A 5 3.59 -36.98 43.30
CA SER A 5 2.16 -36.78 43.45
C SER A 5 1.53 -36.19 42.19
N THR A 6 0.45 -36.81 41.71
CA THR A 6 -0.35 -36.39 40.54
C THR A 6 -0.89 -34.96 40.64
N ARG A 7 -0.96 -34.39 41.85
CA ARG A 7 -1.34 -32.98 42.05
C ARG A 7 -0.29 -31.98 41.58
N SER A 8 0.99 -32.35 41.56
CA SER A 8 2.07 -31.44 41.12
C SER A 8 2.17 -31.31 39.60
N VAL A 9 1.70 -32.32 38.85
CA VAL A 9 1.75 -32.32 37.38
C VAL A 9 0.68 -31.42 36.77
N ALA A 10 -0.52 -31.36 37.37
CA ALA A 10 -1.62 -30.53 36.87
C ALA A 10 -1.34 -29.01 37.01
N VAL A 11 -0.64 -28.59 38.07
CA VAL A 11 -0.29 -27.18 38.30
C VAL A 11 0.77 -26.69 37.30
N LEU A 12 1.74 -27.54 36.97
CA LEU A 12 2.79 -27.22 35.98
C LEU A 12 2.23 -27.12 34.56
N ALA A 13 1.30 -28.00 34.17
CA ALA A 13 0.66 -27.94 32.85
C ALA A 13 -0.19 -26.66 32.67
N SER A 14 -0.84 -26.20 33.73
CA SER A 14 -1.67 -24.99 33.71
C SER A 14 -0.83 -23.71 33.58
N ALA A 15 0.35 -23.67 34.22
CA ALA A 15 1.27 -22.53 34.12
C ALA A 15 1.89 -22.39 32.72
N ALA A 16 2.20 -23.51 32.05
CA ALA A 16 2.76 -23.51 30.69
C ALA A 16 1.75 -23.02 29.63
N LEU A 17 0.47 -23.35 29.79
CA LEU A 17 -0.63 -22.87 28.94
C LEU A 17 -0.89 -21.37 29.13
N LEU A 18 -0.79 -20.85 30.35
CA LEU A 18 -0.96 -19.42 30.60
C LEU A 18 0.23 -18.61 30.05
N ALA A 19 1.46 -19.12 30.19
CA ALA A 19 2.66 -18.46 29.66
C ALA A 19 2.66 -18.43 28.12
N THR A 20 2.16 -19.47 27.45
CA THR A 20 2.02 -19.49 25.98
C THR A 20 0.93 -18.54 25.49
N LEU A 21 -0.20 -18.43 26.18
CA LEU A 21 -1.25 -17.44 25.86
C LEU A 21 -0.77 -15.99 26.06
N ILE A 22 -0.02 -15.70 27.13
CA ILE A 22 0.55 -14.36 27.38
C ILE A 22 1.61 -14.02 26.32
N ALA A 23 2.45 -14.98 25.92
CA ALA A 23 3.44 -14.78 24.86
C ALA A 23 2.79 -14.60 23.47
N HIS A 24 1.63 -15.24 23.21
CA HIS A 24 0.87 -15.03 21.98
C HIS A 24 0.16 -13.66 21.97
N ALA A 25 -0.42 -13.24 23.09
CA ALA A 25 -1.04 -11.93 23.23
C ALA A 25 0.00 -10.79 23.10
N ALA A 26 1.19 -10.95 23.68
CA ALA A 26 2.28 -9.97 23.54
C ALA A 26 2.86 -9.90 22.11
N ARG A 27 2.77 -10.97 21.32
CA ARG A 27 3.14 -10.97 19.89
C ARG A 27 2.10 -10.31 18.99
N MET A 28 0.81 -10.34 19.37
CA MET A 28 -0.24 -9.62 18.63
C MET A 28 -0.10 -8.10 18.79
N ASP A 29 0.35 -7.64 19.97
CA ASP A 29 0.50 -6.21 20.30
C ASP A 29 1.78 -5.57 19.74
N THR A 30 2.70 -6.39 19.22
CA THR A 30 3.99 -5.94 18.64
C THR A 30 4.04 -6.05 17.11
N ARG A 31 2.90 -6.30 16.44
CA ARG A 31 2.72 -5.75 15.09
C ARG A 31 2.70 -4.24 15.25
N GLY A 32 3.89 -3.65 15.24
CA GLY A 32 4.06 -2.21 15.18
C GLY A 32 3.13 -1.72 14.09
N MET A 33 2.18 -0.88 14.49
CA MET A 33 1.60 0.09 13.60
C MET A 33 2.78 0.94 13.12
N ALA A 34 3.54 0.44 12.14
CA ALA A 34 4.21 1.33 11.20
C ALA A 34 3.11 2.31 10.81
N ALA A 35 3.33 3.60 11.08
CA ALA A 35 2.34 4.64 10.85
C ALA A 35 1.73 4.37 9.47
N GLU A 36 0.51 3.85 9.45
CA GLU A 36 -0.13 3.43 8.22
C GLU A 36 -0.27 4.73 7.44
N HIS A 37 0.50 4.86 6.36
CA HIS A 37 0.41 6.04 5.52
C HIS A 37 -1.07 6.25 5.22
N ALA A 38 -1.60 7.41 5.57
CA ALA A 38 -3.00 7.71 5.35
C ALA A 38 -3.31 7.43 3.88
N SER A 39 -4.07 6.37 3.62
CA SER A 39 -4.36 5.97 2.25
C SER A 39 -5.34 6.99 1.69
N ALA A 40 -4.89 7.79 0.72
CA ALA A 40 -5.79 8.65 -0.05
C ALA A 40 -6.85 7.83 -0.81
N ASP A 41 -6.58 6.53 -0.96
CA ASP A 41 -7.45 5.59 -1.66
C ASP A 41 -8.65 5.13 -0.82
N LEU A 42 -8.72 5.47 0.47
CA LEU A 42 -9.92 5.23 1.27
C LEU A 42 -10.69 6.52 1.50
N LEU A 43 -12.00 6.47 1.30
CA LEU A 43 -12.85 7.61 1.62
C LEU A 43 -12.78 7.89 3.13
N PRO A 44 -12.69 9.18 3.54
CA PRO A 44 -12.72 9.53 4.95
C PRO A 44 -14.03 9.08 5.58
N SER A 45 -13.98 8.64 6.84
CA SER A 45 -15.19 8.25 7.56
C SER A 45 -16.23 9.37 7.60
N ALA A 46 -17.52 9.04 7.62
CA ALA A 46 -18.60 10.03 7.71
C ALA A 46 -18.47 10.99 8.90
N LYS A 47 -17.80 10.56 9.99
CA LYS A 47 -17.50 11.39 11.15
C LYS A 47 -16.44 12.46 10.83
N ALA A 48 -15.39 12.09 10.08
CA ALA A 48 -14.36 13.03 9.62
C ALA A 48 -14.94 14.08 8.66
N VAL A 49 -15.80 13.65 7.72
CA VAL A 49 -16.48 14.56 6.77
C VAL A 49 -17.35 15.59 7.48
N ARG A 50 -18.07 15.20 8.54
CA ARG A 50 -18.94 16.12 9.31
C ARG A 50 -18.19 17.20 10.08
N VAL A 51 -16.93 16.97 10.45
CA VAL A 51 -16.10 17.95 11.18
C VAL A 51 -15.52 18.99 10.23
N ALA A 52 -15.24 18.60 8.97
CA ALA A 52 -14.67 19.47 7.95
C ALA A 52 -15.71 20.31 7.18
N ALA A 53 -17.00 19.98 7.25
CA ALA A 53 -18.04 20.69 6.51
C ALA A 53 -18.34 22.07 7.15
N PRO A 54 -18.26 23.19 6.40
CA PRO A 54 -18.81 24.46 6.87
C PRO A 54 -20.33 24.34 7.11
N PRO A 55 -20.90 25.12 8.04
CA PRO A 55 -22.33 25.05 8.34
C PRO A 55 -23.14 25.34 7.08
N ALA A 56 -24.02 24.39 6.71
CA ALA A 56 -24.86 24.51 5.53
C ALA A 56 -25.75 25.76 5.64
N ILE A 57 -25.58 26.70 4.72
CA ILE A 57 -26.52 27.80 4.51
C ILE A 57 -27.79 27.17 3.94
N ARG A 58 -28.86 27.15 4.73
CA ARG A 58 -30.18 26.69 4.30
C ARG A 58 -30.80 27.72 3.34
N ASP A 59 -30.45 27.64 2.08
CA ASP A 59 -31.19 28.36 1.04
C ASP A 59 -32.49 27.62 0.72
N ARG A 60 -33.61 28.23 1.13
CA ARG A 60 -34.95 27.92 0.64
C ARG A 60 -35.12 28.58 -0.73
N ALA A 61 -34.94 27.83 -1.82
CA ALA A 61 -35.53 28.18 -3.12
C ALA A 61 -35.51 27.02 -4.12
N GLY A 62 -36.70 26.49 -4.45
CA GLY A 62 -37.04 25.97 -5.79
C GLY A 62 -36.55 24.56 -6.17
N ASN A 63 -37.42 23.81 -6.83
CA ASN A 63 -37.19 22.45 -7.36
C ASN A 63 -36.18 22.42 -8.53
N ILE A 64 -34.93 22.79 -8.27
CA ILE A 64 -33.78 22.24 -8.99
C ILE A 64 -33.22 21.20 -8.03
N ALA A 65 -33.06 19.95 -8.49
CA ALA A 65 -32.39 18.94 -7.69
C ALA A 65 -31.07 19.55 -7.18
N ALA A 66 -30.89 19.60 -5.86
CA ALA A 66 -29.70 20.20 -5.27
C ALA A 66 -28.46 19.52 -5.90
N ALA A 67 -27.45 20.32 -6.25
CA ALA A 67 -26.18 19.76 -6.70
C ALA A 67 -25.67 18.76 -5.63
N PRO A 68 -25.12 17.60 -6.03
CA PRO A 68 -24.62 16.63 -5.07
C PRO A 68 -23.61 17.27 -4.12
N SER A 69 -23.66 16.87 -2.85
CA SER A 69 -22.68 17.27 -1.84
C SER A 69 -21.52 16.27 -1.77
N GLN A 70 -20.41 16.66 -1.13
CA GLN A 70 -19.30 15.74 -0.81
C GLN A 70 -19.81 14.46 -0.10
N GLY A 71 -20.81 14.58 0.76
CA GLY A 71 -21.40 13.44 1.47
C GLY A 71 -22.22 12.51 0.58
N ASP A 72 -22.72 12.99 -0.56
CA ASP A 72 -23.54 12.20 -1.48
C ASP A 72 -22.68 11.36 -2.44
N VAL A 73 -21.54 11.90 -2.88
CA VAL A 73 -20.75 11.32 -3.98
C VAL A 73 -19.29 11.05 -3.62
N GLY A 74 -18.87 11.33 -2.39
CA GLY A 74 -17.51 11.09 -1.91
C GLY A 74 -16.52 12.16 -2.36
N ASP A 75 -16.48 12.49 -3.65
CA ASP A 75 -15.68 13.57 -4.25
C ASP A 75 -16.53 14.42 -5.20
N VAL A 76 -16.98 15.60 -4.74
CA VAL A 76 -17.91 16.43 -5.52
C VAL A 76 -17.25 17.09 -6.73
N ASP A 77 -15.93 17.31 -6.68
CA ASP A 77 -15.19 18.02 -7.73
C ASP A 77 -15.10 17.19 -9.03
N SER A 78 -15.08 15.86 -8.92
CA SER A 78 -15.06 14.91 -10.05
C SER A 78 -16.44 14.49 -10.56
N PHE A 79 -17.52 14.76 -9.81
CA PHE A 79 -18.85 14.32 -10.18
C PHE A 79 -19.31 14.87 -11.55
N GLY A 80 -19.74 13.97 -12.44
CA GLY A 80 -20.22 14.30 -13.78
C GLY A 80 -19.11 14.57 -14.81
N ARG A 81 -17.83 14.41 -14.44
CA ARG A 81 -16.71 14.50 -15.38
C ARG A 81 -16.47 13.19 -16.11
N SER A 82 -15.77 13.27 -17.24
CA SER A 82 -15.41 12.11 -18.05
C SER A 82 -14.09 11.54 -17.58
N LEU A 83 -14.01 10.22 -17.43
CA LEU A 83 -12.77 9.54 -17.13
C LEU A 83 -11.86 9.52 -18.37
N VAL A 84 -10.61 9.96 -18.21
CA VAL A 84 -9.58 10.01 -19.23
C VAL A 84 -8.46 9.05 -18.87
N TRP A 85 -8.01 8.27 -19.85
CA TRP A 85 -6.83 7.44 -19.72
C TRP A 85 -5.57 8.29 -19.88
N LEU A 86 -4.74 8.38 -18.84
CA LEU A 86 -3.60 9.31 -18.80
C LEU A 86 -2.27 8.64 -19.11
N GLY A 87 -2.11 7.37 -18.75
CA GLY A 87 -0.85 6.67 -18.99
C GLY A 87 -0.85 5.23 -18.50
N VAL A 88 0.19 4.52 -18.94
CA VAL A 88 0.51 3.17 -18.49
C VAL A 88 2.03 3.07 -18.30
N THR A 89 2.44 2.41 -17.24
CA THR A 89 3.82 2.06 -16.96
C THR A 89 3.85 0.66 -16.34
N GLN A 90 5.04 0.06 -16.23
CA GLN A 90 5.20 -1.25 -15.60
C GLN A 90 6.53 -1.33 -14.89
N GLY A 91 6.53 -2.02 -13.74
CA GLY A 91 7.72 -2.42 -13.02
C GLY A 91 7.83 -3.93 -13.02
N ASN A 92 9.04 -4.45 -13.18
CA ASN A 92 9.34 -5.86 -12.99
C ASN A 92 10.23 -5.98 -11.76
N LEU A 93 10.04 -7.04 -10.97
CA LEU A 93 10.85 -7.39 -9.81
C LEU A 93 11.17 -8.88 -9.90
N ASP A 94 12.45 -9.21 -9.96
CA ASP A 94 12.92 -10.59 -9.91
C ASP A 94 13.53 -10.88 -8.54
N LEU A 95 13.16 -12.00 -7.94
CA LEU A 95 13.68 -12.49 -6.67
C LEU A 95 14.43 -13.80 -6.96
N SER A 96 15.74 -13.82 -6.81
CA SER A 96 16.54 -15.01 -7.12
C SER A 96 17.84 -15.03 -6.33
N SER A 97 18.34 -16.22 -6.01
CA SER A 97 19.68 -16.38 -5.43
C SER A 97 20.80 -15.96 -6.40
N SER A 98 20.51 -15.82 -7.71
CA SER A 98 21.47 -15.36 -8.72
C SER A 98 21.46 -13.86 -8.97
N CYS A 99 20.60 -13.10 -8.29
CA CYS A 99 20.66 -11.64 -8.39
C CYS A 99 22.06 -11.17 -7.95
N PRO A 100 22.66 -10.20 -8.68
CA PRO A 100 23.92 -9.63 -8.25
C PRO A 100 23.76 -9.05 -6.84
N PRO A 101 24.77 -9.17 -5.97
CA PRO A 101 24.75 -8.44 -4.72
C PRO A 101 24.64 -6.96 -5.06
N ASP A 102 23.67 -6.30 -4.42
CA ASP A 102 23.30 -4.88 -4.59
C ASP A 102 24.45 -4.04 -5.15
N ASP A 103 24.38 -3.72 -6.44
CA ASP A 103 25.36 -2.92 -7.14
C ASP A 103 25.07 -1.42 -7.03
N GLY A 104 24.02 -1.05 -6.28
CA GLY A 104 23.54 0.31 -6.12
C GLY A 104 22.90 0.86 -7.39
N ASP A 105 22.61 0.04 -8.41
CA ASP A 105 21.87 0.46 -9.60
C ASP A 105 20.36 0.42 -9.33
N PRO A 106 19.69 1.58 -9.20
CA PRO A 106 18.26 1.65 -8.95
C PRO A 106 17.41 1.15 -10.13
N THR A 107 18.03 0.81 -11.27
CA THR A 107 17.34 0.24 -12.43
C THR A 107 17.29 -1.29 -12.40
N THR A 108 18.10 -1.92 -11.53
CA THR A 108 18.11 -3.38 -11.34
C THR A 108 17.12 -3.75 -10.24
N ASN A 109 15.86 -3.97 -10.62
CA ASN A 109 14.83 -4.49 -9.70
C ASN A 109 15.02 -6.02 -9.46
N CYS A 110 16.20 -6.42 -9.02
CA CYS A 110 16.54 -7.82 -8.70
C CYS A 110 16.95 -7.90 -7.24
N VAL A 111 16.30 -8.77 -6.45
CA VAL A 111 16.61 -8.95 -5.03
C VAL A 111 17.17 -10.34 -4.78
N ALA A 112 18.38 -10.37 -4.20
CA ALA A 112 19.05 -11.60 -3.82
C ALA A 112 18.30 -12.29 -2.66
N LEU A 113 17.96 -13.56 -2.85
CA LEU A 113 17.28 -14.36 -1.83
C LEU A 113 18.25 -14.81 -0.73
N ASN A 114 17.84 -14.62 0.52
CA ASN A 114 18.47 -15.25 1.68
C ASN A 114 18.33 -16.77 1.61
N ALA A 115 19.32 -17.49 2.14
CA ALA A 115 19.27 -18.93 2.22
C ALA A 115 18.04 -19.39 3.03
N ALA A 116 17.24 -20.30 2.45
CA ALA A 116 16.10 -20.89 3.13
C ALA A 116 16.51 -21.61 4.44
N PRO A 117 15.69 -21.55 5.50
CA PRO A 117 14.34 -20.96 5.57
C PRO A 117 14.33 -19.47 5.98
N GLY A 118 15.46 -18.77 5.90
CA GLY A 118 15.53 -17.35 6.23
C GLY A 118 14.60 -16.52 5.33
N PRO A 119 13.82 -15.57 5.88
CA PRO A 119 13.04 -14.67 5.04
C PRO A 119 13.94 -13.67 4.35
N THR A 120 13.54 -13.22 3.16
CA THR A 120 14.13 -12.09 2.44
C THR A 120 13.13 -10.95 2.45
N THR A 121 13.55 -9.76 2.87
CA THR A 121 12.74 -8.54 2.79
C THR A 121 13.24 -7.68 1.65
N PHE A 122 12.33 -6.94 1.01
CA PHE A 122 12.68 -5.98 -0.03
C PHE A 122 11.88 -4.69 0.17
N ASP A 123 12.47 -3.59 -0.27
CA ASP A 123 11.87 -2.26 -0.30
C ASP A 123 12.46 -1.52 -1.49
N LEU A 124 11.66 -1.36 -2.53
CA LEU A 124 12.09 -0.81 -3.82
C LEU A 124 11.25 0.42 -4.15
N ASP A 125 11.94 1.55 -4.31
CA ASP A 125 11.34 2.81 -4.70
C ASP A 125 11.42 3.02 -6.21
N GLY A 126 10.34 3.54 -6.79
CA GLY A 126 10.35 3.99 -8.18
C GLY A 126 10.62 2.90 -9.22
N ILE A 127 10.19 1.65 -8.97
CA ILE A 127 10.37 0.52 -9.90
C ILE A 127 9.70 0.75 -11.26
N ALA A 128 8.77 1.71 -11.33
CA ALA A 128 8.16 2.25 -12.52
C ALA A 128 7.69 3.67 -12.26
N HIS A 129 7.63 4.52 -13.29
CA HIS A 129 7.06 5.85 -13.14
C HIS A 129 6.34 6.32 -14.41
N VAL A 130 5.50 7.34 -14.24
CA VAL A 130 4.85 8.10 -15.32
C VAL A 130 4.81 9.57 -14.96
N THR A 131 5.23 10.44 -15.88
CA THR A 131 5.10 11.89 -15.72
C THR A 131 3.93 12.39 -16.54
N LEU A 132 2.94 12.95 -15.84
CA LEU A 132 1.77 13.58 -16.43
C LEU A 132 2.05 15.06 -16.69
N PRO A 133 1.66 15.61 -17.86
CA PRO A 133 1.73 17.04 -18.09
C PRO A 133 0.74 17.76 -17.16
N GLY A 134 0.99 19.05 -16.92
CA GLY A 134 0.04 19.88 -16.19
C GLY A 134 -1.34 19.90 -16.86
N LYS A 135 -2.40 19.87 -16.05
CA LYS A 135 -3.81 19.79 -16.48
C LYS A 135 -4.17 18.47 -17.18
N ALA A 136 -3.43 17.38 -16.91
CA ALA A 136 -3.82 16.04 -17.36
C ALA A 136 -5.11 15.55 -16.68
N ALA A 137 -5.41 16.02 -15.48
CA ALA A 137 -6.67 15.77 -14.76
C ALA A 137 -7.18 17.08 -14.12
N ASN A 138 -8.46 17.13 -13.78
CA ASN A 138 -9.09 18.30 -13.18
C ASN A 138 -9.03 18.30 -11.65
N SER A 139 -9.33 17.16 -11.02
CA SER A 139 -9.53 17.05 -9.58
C SER A 139 -9.22 15.67 -9.01
N LEU A 140 -9.13 14.63 -9.83
CA LEU A 140 -8.96 13.25 -9.38
C LEU A 140 -7.98 12.48 -10.28
N LEU A 141 -7.06 11.78 -9.64
CA LEU A 141 -6.25 10.73 -10.25
C LEU A 141 -6.56 9.40 -9.56
N CYS A 142 -6.66 8.35 -10.35
CA CYS A 142 -6.92 6.99 -9.89
C CYS A 142 -5.95 6.03 -10.58
N TYR A 143 -5.59 4.96 -9.88
CA TYR A 143 -4.77 3.88 -10.44
C TYR A 143 -5.63 2.67 -10.77
N TRP A 144 -5.26 1.96 -11.84
CA TRP A 144 -5.62 0.56 -12.07
C TRP A 144 -4.33 -0.25 -12.06
N PHE A 145 -4.20 -1.11 -11.06
CA PHE A 145 -3.02 -1.90 -10.77
C PHE A 145 -3.26 -3.36 -11.11
N SER A 146 -2.40 -3.96 -11.94
CA SER A 146 -2.53 -5.35 -12.38
C SER A 146 -1.24 -6.13 -12.13
N PRO A 147 -1.09 -6.77 -10.96
CA PRO A 147 0.03 -7.66 -10.69
C PRO A 147 -0.11 -8.97 -11.48
N ILE A 148 1.02 -9.44 -12.01
CA ILE A 148 1.20 -10.79 -12.54
C ILE A 148 2.40 -11.38 -11.81
N LEU A 149 2.14 -12.39 -10.99
CA LEU A 149 3.12 -12.98 -10.08
C LEU A 149 3.38 -14.41 -10.52
N SER A 150 4.65 -14.79 -10.64
CA SER A 150 5.08 -16.18 -10.85
C SER A 150 6.09 -16.50 -9.77
N VAL A 151 5.82 -17.52 -8.94
CA VAL A 151 6.61 -17.84 -7.75
C VAL A 151 6.88 -19.34 -7.72
N ASP A 152 8.15 -19.69 -7.66
CA ASP A 152 8.61 -21.04 -7.39
C ASP A 152 8.96 -21.16 -5.91
N TYR A 153 8.09 -21.81 -5.15
CA TYR A 153 8.34 -22.14 -3.76
C TYR A 153 9.15 -23.43 -3.63
N LEU A 154 10.08 -23.47 -2.68
CA LEU A 154 10.89 -24.65 -2.36
C LEU A 154 11.14 -24.73 -0.85
N ASN A 155 10.79 -25.87 -0.24
CA ASN A 155 11.19 -26.18 1.13
C ASN A 155 12.36 -27.18 1.14
N PRO A 156 13.62 -26.73 1.21
CA PRO A 156 14.77 -27.64 1.22
C PRO A 156 15.03 -28.27 2.60
N THR A 157 14.23 -27.95 3.61
CA THR A 157 14.45 -28.42 4.99
C THR A 157 13.89 -29.83 5.22
N ALA A 158 14.21 -30.41 6.38
CA ALA A 158 13.69 -31.72 6.78
C ALA A 158 12.32 -31.68 7.48
N ALA A 159 11.73 -30.49 7.66
CA ALA A 159 10.45 -30.30 8.34
C ALA A 159 9.44 -29.58 7.42
N SER A 160 8.15 -29.84 7.62
CA SER A 160 7.11 -29.04 6.95
C SER A 160 7.16 -27.59 7.43
N ASP A 161 6.97 -26.66 6.52
CA ASP A 161 6.93 -25.22 6.79
C ASP A 161 6.03 -24.53 5.74
N VAL A 162 5.87 -23.22 5.83
CA VAL A 162 4.98 -22.42 4.98
C VAL A 162 5.81 -21.45 4.14
N GLY A 163 5.73 -21.62 2.81
CA GLY A 163 6.22 -20.63 1.86
C GLY A 163 5.37 -19.37 1.92
N LEU A 164 6.03 -18.22 1.76
CA LEU A 164 5.43 -16.91 1.91
C LEU A 164 5.84 -16.02 0.75
N LEU A 165 4.86 -15.32 0.18
CA LEU A 165 5.04 -14.07 -0.56
C LEU A 165 4.07 -13.05 0.02
N ALA A 166 4.59 -11.92 0.49
CA ALA A 166 3.79 -10.77 0.85
C ALA A 166 4.37 -9.52 0.19
N TYR A 167 3.52 -8.66 -0.36
CA TYR A 167 3.94 -7.37 -0.90
C TYR A 167 2.90 -6.28 -0.62
N SER A 168 3.40 -5.05 -0.52
CA SER A 168 2.62 -3.83 -0.30
C SER A 168 3.08 -2.76 -1.28
N PRO A 169 2.26 -2.43 -2.30
CA PRO A 169 2.61 -1.37 -3.24
C PRO A 169 2.19 0.00 -2.69
N THR A 170 2.99 1.02 -2.98
CA THR A 170 2.67 2.44 -2.71
C THR A 170 2.94 3.28 -3.95
N LEU A 171 2.36 4.48 -4.00
CA LEU A 171 2.63 5.44 -5.06
C LEU A 171 3.22 6.71 -4.46
N THR A 172 4.36 7.15 -4.99
CA THR A 172 4.93 8.47 -4.71
C THR A 172 4.45 9.45 -5.78
N VAL A 173 3.78 10.50 -5.35
CA VAL A 173 3.37 11.64 -6.17
C VAL A 173 4.38 12.77 -5.97
N GLU A 174 5.02 13.19 -7.06
CA GLU A 174 6.02 14.26 -7.05
C GLU A 174 5.47 15.48 -7.80
N SER A 175 5.57 16.66 -7.18
CA SER A 175 5.10 17.93 -7.75
C SER A 175 5.85 19.10 -7.15
N GLU A 176 6.24 20.08 -7.99
CA GLU A 176 6.89 21.32 -7.54
C GLU A 176 6.05 22.13 -6.54
N VAL A 177 4.74 21.90 -6.48
CA VAL A 177 3.85 22.57 -5.52
C VAL A 177 4.07 22.02 -4.11
N LEU A 178 4.47 20.75 -3.98
CA LEU A 178 4.76 20.08 -2.72
C LEU A 178 6.17 20.40 -2.21
N ASP A 179 7.01 21.10 -2.99
CA ASP A 179 8.35 21.56 -2.58
C ASP A 179 8.31 22.77 -1.64
N ASP A 180 7.14 23.37 -1.40
CA ASP A 180 7.00 24.49 -0.47
C ASP A 180 7.28 24.02 0.97
N PRO A 181 8.35 24.50 1.65
CA PRO A 181 8.70 24.05 2.99
C PRO A 181 7.67 24.44 4.06
N ALA A 182 6.71 25.33 3.73
CA ALA A 182 5.58 25.65 4.59
C ALA A 182 4.45 24.60 4.52
N LEU A 183 4.44 23.74 3.51
CA LEU A 183 3.50 22.63 3.41
C LEU A 183 4.00 21.45 4.23
N ILE A 184 3.36 21.23 5.37
CA ILE A 184 3.69 20.16 6.31
C ILE A 184 2.79 18.97 6.07
N ASP A 185 3.39 17.79 5.90
CA ASP A 185 2.67 16.53 5.89
C ASP A 185 2.13 16.25 7.29
N PRO A 186 0.79 16.19 7.47
CA PRO A 186 0.20 15.94 8.79
C PRO A 186 0.49 14.55 9.35
N THR A 187 0.92 13.61 8.50
CA THR A 187 1.25 12.23 8.89
C THR A 187 2.63 12.15 9.54
N THR A 188 3.60 12.90 9.02
CA THR A 188 5.01 12.85 9.46
C THR A 188 5.39 14.03 10.35
N GLY A 189 4.68 15.15 10.24
CA GLY A 189 5.03 16.42 10.89
C GLY A 189 6.21 17.15 10.24
N ALA A 190 6.70 16.67 9.10
CA ALA A 190 7.78 17.27 8.31
C ALA A 190 7.22 17.90 7.02
N PRO A 191 7.97 18.79 6.33
CA PRO A 191 7.58 19.25 5.00
C PRO A 191 7.41 18.08 4.02
N PHE A 192 6.52 18.24 3.02
CA PHE A 192 6.35 17.23 1.96
C PHE A 192 7.62 17.03 1.12
N ASP A 193 8.51 18.04 1.03
CA ASP A 193 9.77 17.96 0.29
C ASP A 193 9.58 17.48 -1.16
N GLY A 194 8.54 17.99 -1.81
CA GLY A 194 8.20 17.67 -3.20
C GLY A 194 7.40 16.40 -3.41
N LYS A 195 7.21 15.60 -2.35
CA LYS A 195 6.72 14.23 -2.45
C LYS A 195 5.55 13.96 -1.53
N LEU A 196 4.61 13.18 -2.02
CA LEU A 196 3.50 12.63 -1.25
C LEU A 196 3.42 11.13 -1.51
N VAL A 197 3.60 10.31 -0.48
CA VAL A 197 3.45 8.85 -0.58
C VAL A 197 2.02 8.48 -0.19
N THR A 198 1.36 7.71 -1.05
CA THR A 198 0.02 7.16 -0.77
C THR A 198 0.04 5.63 -0.82
N ALA A 199 -0.63 5.02 0.14
CA ALA A 199 -0.83 3.57 0.18
C ALA A 199 -1.89 3.13 -0.83
N MET A 200 -1.67 1.98 -1.46
CA MET A 200 -2.63 1.32 -2.35
C MET A 200 -3.37 0.22 -1.59
N THR A 201 -4.61 -0.07 -2.00
CA THR A 201 -5.42 -1.16 -1.43
C THR A 201 -5.12 -2.53 -2.08
N ALA A 202 -3.96 -2.65 -2.74
CA ALA A 202 -3.56 -3.79 -3.55
C ALA A 202 -2.43 -4.64 -2.93
N SER A 203 -2.27 -4.57 -1.60
CA SER A 203 -1.34 -5.43 -0.86
C SER A 203 -1.87 -6.86 -0.77
N GLU A 204 -0.98 -7.83 -0.92
CA GLU A 204 -1.34 -9.25 -0.90
C GLU A 204 -0.44 -10.07 0.03
N HIS A 205 -0.97 -11.20 0.48
CA HIS A 205 -0.29 -12.15 1.35
C HIS A 205 -0.66 -13.58 0.93
N PHE A 206 0.29 -14.30 0.36
CA PHE A 206 0.18 -15.69 -0.07
C PHE A 206 0.95 -16.61 0.87
N GLU A 207 0.30 -17.67 1.34
CA GLU A 207 0.91 -18.71 2.18
C GLU A 207 0.69 -20.09 1.53
N VAL A 208 1.76 -20.85 1.37
CA VAL A 208 1.73 -22.19 0.75
C VAL A 208 2.34 -23.21 1.71
N PRO A 209 1.58 -24.18 2.24
CA PRO A 209 2.16 -25.23 3.07
C PRO A 209 3.00 -26.20 2.21
N LEU A 210 4.24 -26.42 2.62
CA LEU A 210 5.22 -27.23 1.89
C LEU A 210 5.78 -28.34 2.77
N ALA A 211 5.68 -29.58 2.30
CA ALA A 211 6.37 -30.72 2.89
C ALA A 211 7.90 -30.62 2.71
N PRO A 212 8.71 -31.38 3.47
CA PRO A 212 10.15 -31.48 3.25
C PRO A 212 10.49 -31.84 1.81
N GLY A 213 11.36 -31.05 1.17
CA GLY A 213 11.78 -31.23 -0.23
C GLY A 213 10.73 -30.90 -1.29
N GLN A 214 9.55 -30.37 -0.90
CA GLN A 214 8.51 -30.01 -1.85
C GLN A 214 8.87 -28.73 -2.60
N GLN A 215 8.66 -28.76 -3.90
CA GLN A 215 8.66 -27.59 -4.79
C GLN A 215 7.24 -27.37 -5.33
N GLN A 216 6.84 -26.11 -5.44
CA GLN A 216 5.52 -25.73 -5.97
C GLN A 216 5.62 -24.42 -6.73
N PHE A 217 5.19 -24.44 -7.99
CA PHE A 217 5.02 -23.25 -8.80
C PHE A 217 3.61 -22.69 -8.65
N GLU A 218 3.51 -21.39 -8.40
CA GLU A 218 2.24 -20.66 -8.40
C GLU A 218 2.29 -19.47 -9.33
N ARG A 219 1.16 -19.22 -9.99
CA ARG A 219 0.97 -18.05 -10.83
C ARG A 219 -0.33 -17.36 -10.48
N SER A 220 -0.24 -16.11 -10.04
CA SER A 220 -1.39 -15.27 -9.73
C SER A 220 -1.49 -14.10 -10.70
N ARG A 221 -2.72 -13.69 -10.97
CA ARG A 221 -3.06 -12.52 -11.78
C ARG A 221 -4.30 -11.89 -11.17
N ASP A 222 -4.17 -10.63 -10.78
CA ASP A 222 -5.31 -9.87 -10.27
C ASP A 222 -5.31 -8.45 -10.84
N SER A 223 -6.35 -7.68 -10.53
CA SER A 223 -6.39 -6.25 -10.79
C SER A 223 -7.17 -5.52 -9.70
N ALA A 224 -6.50 -4.57 -9.06
CA ALA A 224 -7.08 -3.65 -8.11
C ALA A 224 -7.27 -2.27 -8.76
N VAL A 225 -8.44 -1.67 -8.54
CA VAL A 225 -8.75 -0.30 -8.97
C VAL A 225 -8.92 0.53 -7.71
N CYS A 226 -8.41 1.77 -7.75
CA CYS A 226 -8.56 2.69 -6.63
C CYS A 226 -10.04 2.81 -6.18
N ILE A 227 -10.28 2.90 -4.88
CA ILE A 227 -11.61 3.09 -4.28
C ILE A 227 -11.98 4.57 -4.25
N ALA A 228 -11.11 5.42 -3.69
CA ALA A 228 -11.35 6.86 -3.56
C ALA A 228 -10.48 7.72 -4.47
N GLY A 229 -9.34 7.18 -4.94
CA GLY A 229 -8.35 7.93 -5.72
C GLY A 229 -6.93 7.69 -5.23
N LEU A 230 -5.98 7.70 -6.16
CA LEU A 230 -4.56 7.90 -5.83
C LEU A 230 -4.36 9.30 -5.21
N LEU A 231 -5.00 10.31 -5.81
CA LEU A 231 -4.87 11.70 -5.42
C LEU A 231 -6.15 12.44 -5.81
N SER A 232 -6.76 13.15 -4.88
CA SER A 232 -7.88 14.04 -5.19
C SER A 232 -7.65 15.43 -4.60
N LYS A 233 -8.25 16.43 -5.24
CA LYS A 233 -8.26 17.80 -4.71
C LYS A 233 -8.90 17.85 -3.33
N SER A 234 -9.97 17.09 -3.11
CA SER A 234 -10.64 17.00 -1.81
C SER A 234 -9.75 16.36 -0.73
N ALA A 235 -8.96 15.34 -1.06
CA ALA A 235 -7.98 14.76 -0.14
C ALA A 235 -6.81 15.73 0.15
N LEU A 236 -6.29 16.42 -0.87
CA LEU A 236 -5.25 17.45 -0.68
C LEU A 236 -5.68 18.52 0.33
N VAL A 237 -6.94 18.98 0.25
CA VAL A 237 -7.46 19.98 1.18
C VAL A 237 -7.84 19.37 2.54
N GLY A 238 -8.64 18.31 2.53
CA GLY A 238 -9.28 17.77 3.73
C GLY A 238 -8.38 16.86 4.57
N THR A 239 -7.48 16.11 3.93
CA THR A 239 -6.56 15.17 4.59
C THR A 239 -5.19 15.81 4.79
N TYR A 240 -4.66 16.46 3.75
CA TYR A 240 -3.29 16.98 3.75
C TYR A 240 -3.17 18.47 4.11
N GLY A 241 -4.30 19.16 4.32
CA GLY A 241 -4.32 20.52 4.83
C GLY A 241 -3.89 21.60 3.83
N LEU A 242 -3.78 21.28 2.54
CA LEU A 242 -3.49 22.28 1.51
C LEU A 242 -4.66 23.26 1.38
N THR A 243 -4.35 24.49 0.99
CA THR A 243 -5.41 25.42 0.56
C THR A 243 -6.02 24.97 -0.77
N ASP A 244 -7.27 25.37 -1.05
CA ASP A 244 -7.92 25.11 -2.35
C ASP A 244 -7.08 25.63 -3.53
N ALA A 245 -6.38 26.76 -3.35
CA ALA A 245 -5.47 27.30 -4.35
C ALA A 245 -4.26 26.39 -4.59
N GLN A 246 -3.60 25.91 -3.53
CA GLN A 246 -2.46 24.98 -3.63
C GLN A 246 -2.90 23.65 -4.26
N ALA A 247 -4.00 23.06 -3.80
CA ALA A 247 -4.53 21.82 -4.36
C ALA A 247 -4.83 21.97 -5.87
N LYS A 248 -5.42 23.11 -6.30
CA LYS A 248 -5.60 23.41 -7.73
C LYS A 248 -4.29 23.58 -8.49
N GLN A 249 -3.22 24.07 -7.84
CA GLN A 249 -1.92 24.19 -8.50
C GLN A 249 -1.29 22.83 -8.75
N VAL A 250 -1.44 21.85 -7.83
CA VAL A 250 -0.94 20.49 -8.03
C VAL A 250 -1.43 19.92 -9.37
N PHE A 251 -2.73 19.99 -9.66
CA PHE A 251 -3.30 19.51 -10.93
C PHE A 251 -2.96 20.38 -12.16
N LYS A 252 -2.54 21.63 -11.97
CA LYS A 252 -2.15 22.53 -13.08
C LYS A 252 -0.71 22.36 -13.51
N LYS A 253 0.13 21.78 -12.65
CA LYS A 253 1.56 21.55 -12.87
C LYS A 253 1.81 20.09 -13.23
N PRO A 254 2.96 19.77 -13.84
CA PRO A 254 3.34 18.39 -14.06
C PRO A 254 3.38 17.60 -12.75
N ILE A 255 3.02 16.32 -12.83
CA ILE A 255 3.04 15.39 -11.71
C ILE A 255 3.78 14.14 -12.17
N THR A 256 4.77 13.69 -11.40
CA THR A 256 5.36 12.35 -11.59
C THR A 256 4.75 11.40 -10.58
N ILE A 257 4.34 10.22 -11.04
CA ILE A 257 3.80 9.15 -10.19
C ILE A 257 4.77 7.99 -10.31
N SER A 258 5.36 7.60 -9.20
CA SER A 258 6.35 6.52 -9.09
C SER A 258 5.75 5.37 -8.26
N LEU A 259 5.86 4.14 -8.77
CA LEU A 259 5.44 2.92 -8.08
C LEU A 259 6.57 2.43 -7.19
N ASN A 260 6.27 2.20 -5.91
CA ASN A 260 7.17 1.56 -4.96
C ASN A 260 6.55 0.25 -4.51
N VAL A 261 7.39 -0.72 -4.17
CA VAL A 261 6.96 -2.05 -3.74
C VAL A 261 7.87 -2.53 -2.61
N SER A 262 7.28 -2.80 -1.45
CA SER A 262 7.96 -3.42 -0.32
C SER A 262 7.30 -4.74 0.06
N GLY A 263 8.03 -5.60 0.76
CA GLY A 263 7.49 -6.90 1.12
C GLY A 263 8.51 -7.89 1.67
N SER A 264 8.08 -9.15 1.71
CA SER A 264 8.93 -10.25 2.16
C SER A 264 8.56 -11.57 1.49
N VAL A 265 9.57 -12.42 1.31
CA VAL A 265 9.43 -13.80 0.86
C VAL A 265 10.12 -14.78 1.78
N ARG A 266 9.64 -16.02 1.80
CA ARG A 266 10.27 -17.14 2.53
C ARG A 266 9.99 -18.44 1.79
N LEU A 267 10.99 -19.33 1.74
CA LEU A 267 10.93 -20.59 0.99
C LEU A 267 10.58 -20.37 -0.49
N VAL A 268 11.12 -19.31 -1.08
CA VAL A 268 11.07 -19.03 -2.52
C VAL A 268 12.44 -19.37 -3.09
N ASP A 269 12.48 -20.08 -4.21
CA ASP A 269 13.69 -20.38 -4.98
C ASP A 269 13.91 -19.32 -6.08
N GLU A 270 12.83 -18.97 -6.77
CA GLU A 270 12.77 -17.90 -7.77
C GLU A 270 11.37 -17.27 -7.77
N ALA A 271 11.29 -15.96 -8.02
CA ALA A 271 10.02 -15.31 -8.35
C ALA A 271 10.23 -14.20 -9.38
N SER A 272 9.25 -14.03 -10.26
CA SER A 272 9.17 -12.89 -11.18
C SER A 272 7.81 -12.21 -11.02
N LEU A 273 7.84 -10.96 -10.56
CA LEU A 273 6.68 -10.15 -10.24
C LEU A 273 6.62 -8.98 -11.22
N MET A 274 5.57 -8.93 -12.03
CA MET A 274 5.33 -7.82 -12.95
C MET A 274 4.13 -7.01 -12.49
N PHE A 275 4.33 -5.71 -12.30
CA PHE A 275 3.35 -4.78 -11.80
C PHE A 275 2.95 -3.79 -12.89
N GLY A 276 1.78 -4.00 -13.50
CA GLY A 276 1.23 -3.04 -14.45
C GLY A 276 0.50 -1.92 -13.72
N LEU A 277 0.89 -0.66 -13.97
CA LEU A 277 0.23 0.52 -13.42
C LEU A 277 -0.37 1.34 -14.55
N ARG A 278 -1.68 1.61 -14.47
CA ARG A 278 -2.37 2.55 -15.35
C ARG A 278 -2.89 3.70 -14.51
N VAL A 279 -2.78 4.90 -15.04
CA VAL A 279 -3.29 6.10 -14.39
C VAL A 279 -4.43 6.66 -15.22
N VAL A 280 -5.54 6.94 -14.56
CA VAL A 280 -6.71 7.59 -15.12
C VAL A 280 -7.03 8.85 -14.31
N GLY A 281 -7.73 9.80 -14.92
CA GLY A 281 -8.19 11.01 -14.23
C GLY A 281 -9.46 11.57 -14.85
N ASP A 282 -9.87 12.75 -14.42
CA ASP A 282 -11.13 13.42 -14.77
C ASP A 282 -10.99 14.75 -15.50
#